data_AF-A0A8S0WVU0-F1
#
_entry.id   AF-A0A8S0WVU0-F1
#
_cell.length_a   1.000
_cell.length_b   1.000
_cell.length_c   1.000
_cell.angle_alpha   90.00
_cell.angle_beta   90.00
_cell.angle_gamma   90.00
#
_symmetry.space_group_name_H-M   'P 1'
#
loop_
_entity.id
_entity.type
_entity.pdbx_description
1 polymer ?
#
loop_
_entity_poly.entity_id
_entity_poly.type
_entity_poly.pdbx_seq_one_letter_code
_entity_poly.pdbx_strand_id
1 'polypeptide(L)'
;MGAIMGGGVGLTIGFIFGSWSILRQGAGPRGLLATLSQYMLSSAATFSFFLAIGSVIRSDGLPPHLQAAQMQFLAPALSVRSKAEGAQLMKARWEVERRRLAASKE
;
A
#
# COMPACT_ATOMS: atom_id res chain seq x y z
N MET A 1 8.31 -2.79 -2.60
CA MET A 1 6.84 -2.64 -2.71
C MET A 1 6.23 -3.45 -3.85
N GLY A 2 6.85 -3.51 -5.04
CA GLY A 2 6.26 -4.18 -6.20
C GLY A 2 6.01 -5.67 -6.03
N ALA A 3 6.91 -6.41 -5.35
CA ALA A 3 6.71 -7.84 -5.08
C ALA A 3 5.45 -8.13 -4.24
N ILE A 4 5.24 -7.40 -3.14
CA ILE A 4 4.08 -7.61 -2.26
C ILE A 4 2.77 -7.22 -2.96
N MET A 5 2.76 -6.09 -3.66
CA MET A 5 1.59 -5.65 -4.44
C MET A 5 1.28 -6.62 -5.59
N GLY A 6 2.31 -7.05 -6.31
CA GLY A 6 2.19 -8.04 -7.38
C GLY A 6 1.69 -9.40 -6.88
N GLY A 7 2.13 -9.82 -5.69
CA GLY A 7 1.66 -11.04 -5.04
C GLY A 7 0.19 -10.97 -4.66
N GLY A 8 -0.24 -9.86 -4.04
CA GLY A 8 -1.64 -9.65 -3.67
C GLY A 8 -2.58 -9.62 -4.89
N VAL A 9 -2.20 -8.86 -5.92
CA VAL A 9 -2.99 -8.79 -7.18
C VAL A 9 -3.00 -10.14 -7.88
N GLY A 10 -1.85 -10.82 -7.99
CA GLY A 10 -1.75 -12.11 -8.65
C GLY A 10 -2.52 -13.22 -7.93
N LEU A 11 -2.53 -13.24 -6.59
CA LEU A 11 -3.39 -14.16 -5.82
C LEU A 11 -4.88 -13.90 -6.08
N THR A 12 -5.29 -12.63 -6.15
CA THR A 12 -6.71 -12.26 -6.35
C THR A 12 -7.18 -12.62 -7.76
N ILE A 13 -6.40 -12.26 -8.78
CA ILE A 13 -6.71 -12.60 -10.18
C ILE A 13 -6.69 -14.12 -10.38
N GLY A 14 -5.69 -14.80 -9.82
CA GLY A 14 -5.59 -16.26 -9.86
C GLY A 14 -6.74 -16.95 -9.12
N PHE A 15 -7.27 -16.35 -8.06
CA PHE A 15 -8.47 -16.85 -7.38
C PHE A 15 -9.73 -16.70 -8.27
N ILE A 16 -9.92 -15.55 -8.91
CA ILE A 16 -11.08 -15.31 -9.80
C ILE A 16 -11.03 -16.24 -11.00
N PHE A 17 -9.92 -16.27 -11.74
CA PHE A 17 -9.76 -17.14 -12.91
C PHE A 17 -9.72 -18.62 -12.54
N GLY A 18 -9.08 -18.97 -11.43
CA GLY A 18 -9.05 -20.35 -10.92
C GLY A 18 -10.44 -20.84 -10.55
N SER A 19 -11.21 -20.04 -9.80
CA SER A 19 -12.59 -20.37 -9.44
C SER A 19 -13.49 -20.48 -10.68
N TRP A 20 -13.36 -19.55 -11.62
CA TRP A 20 -14.09 -19.60 -12.89
C TRP A 20 -13.76 -20.84 -13.73
N SER A 21 -12.48 -21.20 -13.81
CA SER A 21 -12.01 -22.39 -14.52
C SER A 21 -12.59 -23.67 -13.90
N ILE A 22 -12.59 -23.76 -12.57
CA ILE A 22 -13.15 -24.91 -11.82
C ILE A 22 -14.66 -25.01 -12.00
N LEU A 23 -15.39 -23.90 -11.96
CA LEU A 23 -16.84 -23.89 -12.17
C LEU A 23 -17.22 -24.32 -13.59
N ARG A 24 -16.40 -24.01 -14.59
CA ARG A 24 -16.70 -24.29 -16.01
C ARG A 24 -16.18 -25.64 -16.49
N GLN A 25 -15.00 -26.05 -16.07
CA GLN A 25 -14.31 -27.26 -16.54
C GLN A 25 -14.30 -28.38 -15.49
N GLY A 26 -14.80 -28.10 -14.28
CA GLY A 26 -14.76 -29.01 -13.15
C GLY A 26 -13.47 -28.90 -12.37
N ALA A 27 -13.49 -29.36 -11.11
CA ALA A 27 -12.28 -29.60 -10.36
C ALA A 27 -11.54 -30.75 -11.03
N GLY A 28 -10.38 -30.47 -11.66
CA GLY A 28 -9.61 -31.47 -12.40
C GLY A 28 -9.22 -32.69 -11.55
N PRO A 29 -8.52 -33.67 -12.12
CA PRO A 29 -8.21 -34.95 -11.44
C PRO A 29 -7.39 -34.79 -10.15
N ARG A 30 -6.79 -33.63 -9.92
CA ARG A 30 -6.02 -33.28 -8.71
C ARG A 30 -6.86 -32.62 -7.61
N GLY A 31 -8.17 -32.45 -7.82
CA GLY A 31 -9.09 -31.82 -6.87
C GLY A 31 -9.12 -30.30 -6.94
N LEU A 32 -10.11 -29.71 -6.27
CA LEU A 32 -10.44 -28.28 -6.34
C LEU A 32 -9.32 -27.38 -5.80
N LEU A 33 -8.79 -27.73 -4.63
CA LEU A 33 -7.74 -26.96 -3.97
C LEU A 33 -6.41 -26.98 -4.75
N ALA A 34 -6.04 -28.11 -5.33
CA ALA A 34 -4.81 -28.22 -6.11
C ALA A 34 -4.90 -27.37 -7.39
N THR A 35 -6.01 -27.46 -8.13
CA THR A 35 -6.20 -26.63 -9.32
C THR A 35 -6.25 -25.15 -8.94
N LEU A 36 -7.05 -24.76 -7.95
CA LEU A 36 -7.18 -23.37 -7.52
C LEU A 36 -5.84 -22.77 -7.07
N SER A 37 -5.11 -23.47 -6.18
CA SER A 37 -3.81 -23.01 -5.71
C SER A 37 -2.78 -22.89 -6.82
N GLN A 38 -2.86 -23.72 -7.86
CA GLN A 38 -1.95 -23.65 -9.01
C GLN A 38 -2.18 -22.40 -9.86
N TYR A 39 -3.44 -21.98 -10.09
CA TYR A 39 -3.75 -20.70 -10.72
C TYR A 39 -3.30 -19.52 -9.86
N MET A 40 -3.63 -19.55 -8.56
CA MET A 40 -3.24 -18.51 -7.60
C MET A 40 -1.73 -18.33 -7.51
N LEU A 41 -0.97 -19.42 -7.36
CA LEU A 41 0.47 -19.40 -7.19
C LEU A 41 1.18 -18.97 -8.48
N SER A 42 0.74 -19.46 -9.64
CA SER A 42 1.31 -19.09 -10.94
C SER A 42 1.11 -17.59 -11.25
N SER A 43 -0.12 -17.09 -11.05
CA SER A 43 -0.41 -15.65 -11.22
C SER A 43 0.35 -14.81 -10.20
N ALA A 44 0.36 -15.20 -8.92
CA ALA A 44 1.12 -14.49 -7.89
C ALA A 44 2.62 -14.44 -8.20
N ALA A 45 3.22 -15.54 -8.66
CA ALA A 45 4.63 -15.59 -8.99
C ALA A 45 5.01 -14.63 -10.13
N THR A 46 4.26 -14.65 -11.23
CA THR A 46 4.55 -13.82 -12.40
C THR A 46 4.38 -12.33 -12.10
N PHE A 47 3.26 -11.93 -11.51
CA PHE A 47 3.03 -10.53 -11.15
C PHE A 47 4.02 -10.06 -10.08
N SER A 48 4.33 -10.87 -9.06
CA SER A 48 5.35 -10.52 -8.06
C SER A 48 6.72 -10.31 -8.70
N PHE A 49 7.12 -11.18 -9.63
CA PHE A 49 8.42 -11.13 -10.28
C PHE A 49 8.58 -9.86 -11.14
N PHE A 50 7.65 -9.61 -12.06
CA PHE A 50 7.75 -8.44 -12.95
C PHE A 50 7.61 -7.13 -12.18
N LEU A 51 6.70 -7.05 -11.21
CA LEU A 51 6.53 -5.84 -10.42
C LEU A 51 7.70 -5.64 -9.44
N ALA A 52 8.35 -6.72 -8.96
CA ALA A 52 9.57 -6.60 -8.16
C ALA A 52 10.67 -5.89 -8.95
N ILE A 53 10.94 -6.35 -10.18
CA ILE A 53 11.94 -5.76 -11.08
C ILE A 53 11.60 -4.30 -11.38
N GLY A 54 10.36 -4.02 -11.79
CA GLY A 54 9.90 -2.66 -12.04
C GLY A 54 10.01 -1.75 -10.82
N SER A 55 9.82 -2.30 -9.61
CA SER A 55 9.98 -1.52 -8.39
C SER A 55 11.43 -1.20 -8.06
N VAL A 56 12.38 -2.07 -8.38
CA VAL A 56 13.82 -1.78 -8.21
C VAL A 56 14.23 -0.67 -9.17
N ILE A 57 13.92 -0.83 -10.46
CA ILE A 57 14.26 0.16 -11.51
C ILE A 57 13.67 1.54 -11.19
N ARG A 58 12.40 1.60 -10.74
CA ARG A 58 11.76 2.88 -10.38
C ARG A 58 12.34 3.49 -9.10
N SER A 59 12.92 2.69 -8.22
CA SER A 59 13.46 3.18 -6.95
C SER A 59 14.83 3.85 -7.13
N ASP A 60 15.61 3.48 -8.14
CA ASP A 60 16.94 4.06 -8.41
C ASP A 60 16.90 5.44 -9.09
N GLY A 61 15.73 5.90 -9.58
CA GLY A 61 15.59 7.12 -10.38
C GLY A 61 15.24 8.42 -9.64
N LEU A 62 14.93 8.37 -8.34
CA LEU A 62 14.58 9.58 -7.57
C LEU A 62 15.83 10.12 -6.87
N PRO A 63 16.33 11.32 -7.25
CA PRO A 63 17.46 11.90 -6.55
C PRO A 63 17.05 12.22 -5.10
N PRO A 64 17.94 12.02 -4.11
CA PRO A 64 17.60 12.05 -2.69
C PRO A 64 16.95 13.36 -2.22
N HIS A 65 17.21 14.48 -2.91
CA HIS A 65 16.56 15.76 -2.63
C HIS A 65 15.08 15.81 -3.02
N LEU A 66 14.68 15.15 -4.13
CA LEU A 66 13.27 15.05 -4.53
C LEU A 66 12.51 14.04 -3.68
N GLN A 67 13.18 13.00 -3.19
CA GLN A 67 12.55 12.04 -2.28
C GLN A 67 12.30 12.65 -0.89
N ALA A 68 13.23 13.49 -0.41
CA ALA A 68 13.02 14.31 0.78
C ALA A 68 11.90 15.34 0.59
N ALA A 69 11.85 16.02 -0.56
CA ALA A 69 10.76 16.95 -0.89
C ALA A 69 9.39 16.24 -0.97
N GLN A 70 9.31 15.06 -1.60
CA GLN A 70 8.09 14.26 -1.65
C GLN A 70 7.64 13.83 -0.24
N MET A 71 8.57 13.40 0.62
CA MET A 71 8.25 13.11 2.02
C MET A 71 7.79 14.36 2.77
N GLN A 72 8.35 15.54 2.49
CA GLN A 72 7.90 16.82 3.06
C GLN A 72 6.51 17.23 2.58
N PHE A 73 6.15 17.00 1.31
CA PHE A 73 4.82 17.29 0.79
C PHE A 73 3.74 16.30 1.27
N LEU A 74 4.11 15.04 1.56
CA LEU A 74 3.24 14.03 2.20
C LEU A 74 3.27 14.08 3.74
N ALA A 75 4.13 14.92 4.33
CA ALA A 75 4.38 14.97 5.78
C ALA A 75 3.21 15.44 6.67
N PRO A 76 2.23 16.26 6.27
CA PRO A 76 1.24 16.71 7.25
C PRO A 76 0.30 15.60 7.72
N ALA A 77 0.18 14.49 6.98
CA ALA A 77 -0.70 13.37 7.35
C ALA A 77 0.04 12.17 7.99
N LEU A 78 1.33 11.97 7.70
CA LEU A 78 2.13 10.83 8.19
C LEU A 78 3.00 11.14 9.42
N SER A 79 3.09 12.40 9.86
CA SER A 79 3.93 12.84 10.98
C SER A 79 3.32 12.58 12.37
N VAL A 80 2.13 11.99 12.46
CA VAL A 80 1.56 11.53 13.74
C VAL A 80 1.95 10.07 13.91
N ARG A 81 3.15 9.82 14.46
CA ARG A 81 3.64 8.47 14.72
C ARG A 81 2.90 7.81 15.89
N SER A 82 2.25 8.60 16.74
CA SER A 82 1.45 8.15 17.88
C SER A 82 0.28 9.11 18.16
N LYS A 83 -0.85 8.58 18.68
CA LYS A 83 -1.98 9.41 19.12
C LYS A 83 -1.59 10.46 20.16
N ALA A 84 -0.56 10.20 20.96
CA ALA A 84 -0.03 11.15 21.95
C ALA A 84 0.64 12.36 21.28
N GLU A 85 1.42 12.12 20.22
CA GLU A 85 2.09 13.16 19.44
C GLU A 85 1.07 14.05 18.70
N GLY A 86 0.01 13.43 18.17
CA GLY A 86 -1.11 14.15 17.58
C GLY A 86 -1.87 15.03 18.58
N ALA A 87 -2.09 14.53 19.80
CA ALA A 87 -2.76 15.31 20.85
C ALA A 87 -1.92 16.51 21.31
N GLN A 88 -0.60 16.38 21.37
CA GLN A 88 0.29 17.50 21.71
C GLN A 88 0.30 18.58 20.62
N LEU A 89 0.35 18.19 19.35
CA LEU A 89 0.24 19.13 18.22
C LEU A 89 -1.11 19.86 18.22
N MET A 90 -2.21 19.17 18.53
CA MET A 90 -3.54 19.78 18.64
C MET A 90 -3.62 20.79 19.80
N LYS A 91 -3.08 20.45 20.98
CA LYS A 91 -3.02 21.37 22.12
C LYS A 91 -2.18 22.61 21.81
N ALA A 92 -1.01 22.43 21.21
CA ALA A 92 -0.14 23.53 20.82
C ALA A 92 -0.82 24.50 19.83
N ARG A 93 -1.53 23.95 18.83
CA ARG A 93 -2.33 24.77 17.89
C ARG A 93 -3.47 25.52 18.59
N TRP A 94 -4.17 24.85 19.51
CA TRP A 94 -5.26 25.47 20.27
C TRP A 94 -4.81 26.62 21.16
N GLU A 95 -3.63 26.50 21.78
CA GLU A 95 -3.05 27.57 22.59
C GLU A 95 -2.64 28.78 21.76
N VAL A 96 -2.09 28.56 20.56
CA VAL A 96 -1.77 29.63 19.61
C VAL A 96 -3.05 30.35 19.17
N GLU A 97 -4.11 29.61 18.84
CA GLU A 97 -5.39 30.19 18.41
C GLU A 97 -6.06 30.96 19.55
N ARG A 98 -6.01 30.44 20.79
CA ARG A 98 -6.47 31.16 21.98
C ARG A 98 -5.73 32.48 22.19
N ARG A 99 -4.41 32.50 21.96
CA ARG A 99 -3.60 33.72 22.07
C ARG A 99 -3.97 34.73 20.98
N ARG A 100 -4.23 34.28 19.75
CA ARG A 100 -4.73 35.13 18.66
C ARG A 100 -6.10 35.74 18.97
N LEU A 101 -7.02 34.93 19.49
CA LEU A 101 -8.35 35.40 19.88
C LEU A 101 -8.32 36.33 21.09
N ALA A 102 -7.38 36.16 22.01
CA ALA A 102 -7.14 37.08 23.11
C ALA A 102 -6.55 38.41 22.62
N ALA A 103 -5.57 38.37 21.71
CA ALA A 103 -4.98 39.56 21.09
C ALA A 103 -5.93 40.31 20.14
N SER A 104 -6.96 39.64 19.61
CA SER A 104 -7.99 40.27 18.77
C SER A 104 -9.12 40.93 19.58
N LYS A 105 -9.11 40.79 20.91
CA LYS A 105 -10.16 41.31 21.82
C LYS A 105 -9.71 42.54 22.62
N GLU A 106 -8.46 42.95 22.49
CA GLU A 106 -7.95 44.27 22.89
C GLU A 106 -7.99 45.22 21.69
#